data_AF-X1PX83-F1
#
_entry.id   AF-X1PX83-F1
#
_cell.length_a   1.000
_cell.length_b   1.000
_cell.length_c   1.000
_cell.angle_alpha   90.00
_cell.angle_beta   90.00
_cell.angle_gamma   90.00
#
_symmetry.space_group_name_H-M   'P 1'
#
loop_
_entity.id
_entity.type
_entity.pdbx_description
1 polymer ?
#
loop_
_entity_poly.entity_id
_entity_poly.type
_entity_poly.pdbx_seq_one_letter_code
_entity_poly.pdbx_strand_id
1 'polypeptide(L)'
;MKEYFVVANSFATPFFSDINEEYAKGNNPEDAMQRFVKKYSHPCGLYSAALFANADAFHKGKKSLCKYLCNLELEKQRLTKGLGGVLIQT
;
A
#
# COMPACT_ATOMS: atom_id res chain seq x y z
N MET A 1 5.05 15.27 -16.06
CA MET A 1 4.81 13.99 -15.35
C MET A 1 5.94 13.71 -14.41
N LYS A 2 5.64 13.24 -13.20
CA LYS A 2 6.63 12.81 -12.21
C LYS A 2 6.57 11.29 -12.07
N GLU A 3 7.71 10.69 -11.79
CA GLU A 3 7.82 9.27 -11.47
C GLU A 3 7.85 9.13 -9.94
N TYR A 4 7.17 8.11 -9.45
CA TYR A 4 7.05 7.83 -8.02
C TYR A 4 7.32 6.34 -7.79
N PHE A 5 7.88 6.04 -6.63
CA PHE A 5 8.17 4.67 -6.22
C PHE A 5 6.97 4.09 -5.49
N VAL A 6 6.44 2.96 -5.96
CA VAL A 6 5.29 2.28 -5.39
C VAL A 6 5.75 0.99 -4.76
N VAL A 7 5.37 0.78 -3.50
CA VAL A 7 5.52 -0.49 -2.79
C VAL A 7 4.12 -1.04 -2.58
N ALA A 8 3.83 -2.16 -3.20
CA ALA A 8 2.54 -2.82 -3.19
C ALA A 8 2.63 -4.18 -2.50
N ASN A 9 1.61 -4.52 -1.74
CA ASN A 9 1.44 -5.84 -1.15
C ASN A 9 0.19 -6.47 -1.75
N SER A 10 0.32 -7.69 -2.26
CA SER A 10 -0.83 -8.50 -2.68
C SER A 10 -1.52 -9.13 -1.47
N PHE A 11 -2.80 -9.44 -1.59
CA PHE A 11 -3.51 -10.25 -0.60
C PHE A 11 -3.25 -11.74 -0.82
N ALA A 12 -1.98 -12.15 -0.86
CA ALA A 12 -1.71 -13.57 -0.75
C ALA A 12 -2.03 -14.00 0.70
N THR A 13 -2.65 -15.17 0.82
CA THR A 13 -3.22 -15.80 2.02
C THR A 13 -2.22 -15.78 3.21
N PRO A 14 -2.63 -16.06 4.47
CA PRO A 14 -1.87 -15.76 5.71
C PRO A 14 -0.41 -16.23 5.84
N PHE A 15 0.17 -16.87 4.82
CA PHE A 15 1.52 -17.39 4.79
C PHE A 15 2.44 -16.71 3.77
N PHE A 16 1.92 -16.00 2.77
CA PHE A 16 2.74 -15.31 1.78
C PHE A 16 2.10 -13.95 1.47
N SER A 17 2.83 -12.86 1.65
CA SER A 17 2.46 -11.54 1.15
C SER A 17 3.55 -11.14 0.18
N ASP A 18 3.24 -11.13 -1.12
CA ASP A 18 4.23 -10.73 -2.11
C ASP A 18 4.33 -9.20 -2.10
N ILE A 19 5.52 -8.73 -1.72
CA ILE A 19 5.89 -7.32 -1.83
C ILE A 19 6.36 -7.12 -3.27
N ASN A 20 5.73 -6.20 -3.97
CA ASN A 20 6.10 -5.80 -5.31
C ASN A 20 6.48 -4.32 -5.33
N GLU A 21 7.64 -4.02 -5.91
CA GLU A 21 8.18 -2.67 -6.03
C GLU A 21 8.14 -2.25 -7.51
N GLU A 22 7.38 -1.21 -7.82
CA GLU A 22 7.24 -0.71 -9.20
C GLU A 22 7.28 0.82 -9.22
N TYR A 23 7.73 1.39 -10.34
CA TYR A 23 7.66 2.84 -10.57
C TYR A 23 6.38 3.20 -11.31
N ALA A 24 5.61 4.13 -10.76
CA ALA A 24 4.40 4.66 -11.39
C ALA A 24 4.59 6.13 -11.80
N LYS A 25 4.10 6.48 -12.99
CA LYS A 25 4.13 7.84 -13.52
C LYS A 25 2.76 8.49 -13.39
N GLY A 26 2.73 9.73 -12.92
CA GLY A 26 1.50 10.51 -12.79
C GLY A 26 1.78 12.01 -12.72
N ASN A 27 0.73 12.81 -12.86
CA ASN A 27 0.85 14.26 -12.68
C ASN A 27 0.94 14.63 -11.18
N ASN A 28 0.25 13.86 -10.33
CA ASN A 28 0.27 13.95 -8.88
C ASN A 28 0.32 12.52 -8.27
N PRO A 29 0.60 12.37 -6.96
CA PRO A 29 0.68 11.06 -6.31
C PRO A 29 -0.62 10.25 -6.41
N GLU A 30 -1.78 10.91 -6.37
CA GLU A 30 -3.09 10.25 -6.44
C GLU A 30 -3.37 9.65 -7.83
N ASP A 31 -3.07 10.39 -8.91
CA ASP A 31 -3.15 9.95 -10.29
C ASP A 31 -2.19 8.79 -10.55
N ALA A 32 -0.95 8.87 -10.02
CA ALA A 32 -0.01 7.76 -10.07
C ALA A 32 -0.57 6.51 -9.34
N MET A 33 -1.18 6.68 -8.17
CA MET A 33 -1.82 5.58 -7.42
C MET A 33 -2.97 4.98 -8.20
N GLN A 34 -3.90 5.78 -8.71
CA GLN A 34 -5.06 5.29 -9.45
C GLN A 34 -4.65 4.50 -10.70
N ARG A 35 -3.62 4.97 -11.42
CA ARG A 35 -3.07 4.25 -12.57
C ARG A 35 -2.44 2.93 -12.15
N PHE A 36 -1.67 2.92 -11.06
CA PHE A 36 -1.07 1.71 -10.51
C PHE A 36 -2.16 0.69 -10.13
N VAL A 37 -3.15 1.11 -9.35
CA VAL A 37 -4.28 0.25 -8.91
C VAL A 37 -5.05 -0.31 -10.11
N LYS A 38 -5.31 0.50 -11.14
CA LYS A 38 -5.99 0.04 -12.37
C LYS A 38 -5.17 -0.94 -13.20
N LYS A 39 -3.84 -0.79 -13.21
CA LYS A 39 -2.91 -1.67 -13.93
C LYS A 39 -2.63 -2.95 -13.15
N TYR A 40 -2.73 -2.91 -11.82
CA TYR A 40 -2.37 -4.02 -10.96
C TYR A 40 -3.28 -5.23 -11.18
N SER A 41 -2.70 -6.28 -11.75
CA SER A 41 -3.40 -7.52 -12.11
C SER A 41 -2.77 -8.69 -11.38
N HIS A 42 -2.96 -8.75 -10.06
CA HIS A 42 -2.59 -9.92 -9.27
C HIS A 42 -3.86 -10.77 -9.00
N PRO A 43 -3.80 -12.11 -9.12
CA PRO A 43 -4.98 -12.96 -8.93
C PRO A 43 -5.61 -12.80 -7.54
N CYS A 44 -4.80 -12.50 -6.53
CA CYS A 44 -5.27 -12.28 -5.16
C CYS A 44 -5.69 -10.82 -4.89
N GLY A 45 -5.60 -9.93 -5.88
CA GLY A 45 -5.90 -8.51 -5.72
C GLY A 45 -4.82 -7.72 -4.95
N LEU A 46 -4.97 -6.40 -5.00
CA LEU A 46 -4.11 -5.46 -4.27
C LEU A 46 -4.61 -5.27 -2.85
N TYR A 47 -3.79 -5.60 -1.87
CA TYR A 47 -4.13 -5.38 -0.46
C TYR A 47 -3.80 -3.96 -0.01
N SER A 48 -2.55 -3.54 -0.21
CA SER A 48 -2.08 -2.20 0.15
C SER A 48 -1.07 -1.71 -0.86
N ALA A 49 -1.04 -0.41 -1.11
CA ALA A 49 0.06 0.23 -1.84
C ALA A 49 0.48 1.52 -1.15
N ALA A 50 1.77 1.79 -1.10
CA ALA A 50 2.34 3.03 -0.59
C ALA A 50 3.20 3.68 -1.66
N LEU A 51 3.01 4.99 -1.83
CA LEU A 51 3.68 5.80 -2.84
C LEU A 51 4.71 6.71 -2.18
N PHE A 52 5.92 6.71 -2.71
CA PHE A 52 7.05 7.49 -2.23
C PHE A 52 7.62 8.35 -3.36
N ALA A 53 8.34 9.41 -3.00
CA ALA A 53 8.98 10.26 -3.99
C ALA A 53 10.02 9.50 -4.84
N ASN A 54 10.71 8.52 -4.24
CA ASN A 54 11.73 7.67 -4.86
C ASN A 54 12.03 6.47 -3.94
N ALA A 55 12.82 5.50 -4.42
CA ALA A 55 13.25 4.34 -3.64
C ALA A 55 14.07 4.75 -2.40
N ASP A 56 14.88 5.80 -2.50
CA ASP A 56 15.66 6.32 -1.36
C ASP A 56 14.74 6.78 -0.20
N ALA A 57 13.60 7.40 -0.52
CA ALA A 57 12.62 7.79 0.49
C ALA A 57 12.00 6.57 1.19
N PHE A 58 11.78 5.46 0.47
CA PHE A 58 11.32 4.21 1.08
C PHE A 58 12.37 3.61 2.02
N HIS A 59 13.61 3.43 1.55
CA HIS A 59 14.68 2.83 2.37
C HIS A 59 15.11 3.70 3.56
N LYS A 60 14.96 5.03 3.47
CA LYS A 60 15.20 5.96 4.59
C LYS A 60 14.01 6.09 5.55
N GLY A 61 12.93 5.35 5.36
CA GLY A 61 11.74 5.41 6.21
C GLY A 61 11.02 6.77 6.17
N LYS A 62 11.12 7.50 5.06
CA LYS A 62 10.39 8.77 4.89
C LYS A 62 8.89 8.49 4.76
N LYS A 63 8.09 9.51 5.08
CA LYS A 63 6.62 9.43 4.94
C LYS A 63 6.23 9.17 3.48
N SER A 64 5.34 8.20 3.29
CA SER A 64 4.66 7.97 2.01
C SER A 64 3.82 9.20 1.64
N LEU A 65 3.85 9.58 0.36
CA LEU A 65 3.04 10.66 -0.21
C LEU A 65 1.57 10.27 -0.35
N CYS A 66 1.30 9.00 -0.65
CA CYS A 66 -0.05 8.48 -0.80
C CYS A 66 -0.08 7.02 -0.33
N LYS A 67 -1.21 6.60 0.25
CA LYS A 67 -1.45 5.22 0.68
C LYS A 67 -2.78 4.76 0.13
N TYR A 68 -2.81 3.51 -0.31
CA TYR A 68 -3.99 2.78 -0.73
C TYR A 68 -4.12 1.55 0.16
N LEU A 69 -5.34 1.29 0.62
CA LEU A 69 -5.71 0.13 1.40
C LEU A 69 -7.00 -0.41 0.79
N CYS A 70 -7.11 -1.73 0.67
CA CYS A 70 -8.34 -2.34 0.22
C CYS A 70 -9.48 -2.10 1.23
N ASN A 71 -10.73 -2.18 0.75
CA ASN A 71 -11.93 -1.94 1.56
C ASN A 71 -11.97 -2.81 2.83
N LEU A 72 -11.48 -4.06 2.74
CA LEU A 72 -11.40 -4.98 3.88
C LEU A 72 -10.52 -4.42 5.01
N GLU A 73 -9.39 -3.80 4.68
CA GLU A 73 -8.48 -3.23 5.69
C GLU A 73 -8.99 -1.89 6.21
N LEU A 74 -9.64 -1.09 5.36
CA LEU A 74 -10.34 0.13 5.80
C LEU A 74 -11.45 -0.21 6.79
N GLU A 75 -12.19 -1.30 6.56
CA GLU A 75 -13.23 -1.78 7.45
C GLU A 75 -12.65 -2.34 8.76
N LYS A 76 -11.56 -3.13 8.72
CA LYS A 76 -10.83 -3.54 9.93
C LYS A 76 -10.32 -2.34 10.73
N GLN A 77 -9.72 -1.34 10.08
CA GLN A 77 -9.30 -0.11 10.75
C GLN A 77 -10.49 0.61 11.37
N ARG A 78 -11.63 0.70 10.67
CA ARG A 78 -12.86 1.29 11.21
C ARG A 78 -13.36 0.53 12.44
N LEU A 79 -13.33 -0.80 12.40
CA LEU A 79 -13.76 -1.66 13.52
C LEU A 79 -12.80 -1.61 14.71
N THR A 80 -11.50 -1.46 14.47
CA THR A 80 -10.45 -1.38 15.51
C THR A 80 -10.25 0.03 16.06
N LYS A 81 -10.71 1.09 15.37
CA LYS A 81 -10.65 2.49 15.82
C LYS A 81 -11.60 2.71 16.99
N GLY A 82 -11.14 2.34 18.20
CA GLY A 82 -11.89 2.44 19.45
C GLY A 82 -11.71 1.24 20.38
N LEU A 83 -11.21 0.11 19.87
CA LEU A 83 -10.80 -1.04 20.66
C LEU A 83 -9.31 -0.91 20.98
N GLY A 84 -9.00 -0.20 22.07
CA GLY A 84 -7.66 -0.19 22.66
C GLY A 84 -7.13 -1.62 22.78
N GLY A 85 -5.91 -1.83 22.28
CA GLY A 85 -5.35 -3.15 22.03
C GLY A 85 -5.40 -4.11 23.22
N VAL A 86 -5.66 -5.38 22.92
CA VAL A 86 -5.25 -6.46 23.80
C VAL A 86 -3.96 -7.03 23.20
N LEU A 87 -2.83 -6.61 23.77
CA LEU A 87 -1.57 -7.33 23.68
C LEU A 87 -1.77 -8.67 24.39
N ILE A 88 -2.07 -9.73 23.64
CA ILE A 88 -1.93 -11.09 24.16
C ILE A 88 -0.44 -11.41 24.06
N GLN A 89 0.28 -11.21 25.17
CA GLN A 89 1.55 -11.90 25.40
C GLN A 89 1.23 -13.38 25.62
N THR A 90 1.69 -14.22 24.70
CA THR A 90 1.93 -15.65 24.94
C THR A 90 3.36 -15.96 24.55
#